data_AF-A0A0F4JIA5-F1
#
_entry.id   AF-A0A0F4JIA5-F1
#
_cell.length_a   1.000
_cell.length_b   1.000
_cell.length_c   1.000
_cell.angle_alpha   90.00
_cell.angle_beta   90.00
_cell.angle_gamma   90.00
#
_symmetry.space_group_name_H-M   'P 1'
#
loop_
_entity.id
_entity.type
_entity.pdbx_description
1 polymer ?
#
loop_
_entity_poly.entity_id
_entity_poly.type
_entity_poly.pdbx_seq_one_letter_code
_entity_poly.pdbx_strand_id
1 'polypeptide(L)' 'DVYKRQTVSSLSAEEYLRRIEAAGLEVLHHETTLFHPAGALADPEEHLFCYARRPMP' A
#
# COMPACT_ATOMS: atom_id res chain seq x y z
N ASP A 1 -6.97 -19.85 7.08
CA ASP A 1 -6.67 -18.94 5.96
C ASP A 1 -7.22 -17.55 6.22
N VAL A 2 -6.37 -16.59 6.61
CA VAL A 2 -6.78 -15.18 6.76
C VAL A 2 -6.53 -14.50 5.43
N TYR A 3 -7.53 -14.50 4.55
CA TYR A 3 -7.46 -13.69 3.33
C TYR A 3 -7.41 -12.21 3.73
N LYS A 4 -6.23 -11.58 3.59
CA LYS A 4 -6.10 -10.13 3.70
C LYS A 4 -6.75 -9.49 2.47
N ARG A 5 -7.70 -8.58 2.70
CA ARG A 5 -8.30 -7.77 1.64
C ARG A 5 -7.22 -6.90 0.99
N GLN A 6 -7.00 -7.08 -0.31
CA GLN A 6 -6.19 -6.18 -1.12
C GLN A 6 -7.10 -5.22 -1.88
N THR A 7 -6.64 -3.99 -2.10
CA THR A 7 -7.35 -2.99 -2.89
C THR A 7 -6.36 -2.42 -3.88
N VAL A 8 -6.70 -2.47 -5.17
CA VAL A 8 -5.86 -1.95 -6.25
C VAL A 8 -6.30 -0.53 -6.58
N SER A 9 -5.34 0.36 -6.84
CA SER A 9 -5.59 1.76 -7.18
C SER A 9 -4.51 2.26 -8.14
N SER A 10 -4.83 3.23 -9.00
CA SER A 10 -3.85 3.91 -9.87
C SER A 10 -3.09 5.04 -9.16
N LEU A 11 -3.21 5.14 -7.83
CA LEU A 11 -2.45 6.11 -7.04
C LEU A 11 -1.00 5.65 -6.89
N SER A 12 -0.06 6.60 -6.94
CA SER A 12 1.31 6.32 -6.54
C SER A 12 1.37 5.98 -5.05
N ALA A 13 2.45 5.30 -4.63
CA ALA A 13 2.70 5.03 -3.22
C ALA A 13 2.68 6.32 -2.37
N GLU A 14 3.29 7.38 -2.87
CA GLU A 14 3.34 8.69 -2.20
C GLU A 14 1.94 9.31 -2.01
N GLU A 15 1.10 9.29 -3.04
CA GLU A 15 -0.28 9.81 -2.94
C GLU A 15 -1.12 8.96 -1.99
N TYR A 16 -0.86 7.65 -1.90
CA TYR A 16 -1.54 6.78 -0.95
C TYR A 16 -1.12 7.09 0.50
N LEU A 17 0.17 7.30 0.76
CA LEU A 17 0.68 7.67 2.09
C LEU A 17 0.13 9.02 2.55
N ARG A 18 0.12 10.03 1.67
CA ARG A 18 -0.48 11.35 1.97
C ARG A 18 -1.95 11.24 2.38
N ARG A 19 -2.72 10.33 1.76
CA ARG A 19 -4.12 10.10 2.13
C ARG A 19 -4.30 9.41 3.47
N ILE A 20 -3.42 8.46 3.81
CA ILE A 20 -3.45 7.80 5.12
C ILE A 20 -3.23 8.83 6.23
N GLU A 21 -2.23 9.69 6.07
CA GLU A 21 -1.94 10.76 7.04
C GLU A 21 -3.08 11.79 7.10
N ALA A 22 -3.62 12.20 5.96
CA ALA A 22 -4.78 13.10 5.90
C ALA A 22 -6.05 12.51 6.55
N ALA A 23 -6.14 11.18 6.64
CA ALA A 23 -7.20 10.49 7.38
C ALA A 23 -6.95 10.45 8.91
N GLY A 24 -5.89 11.09 9.39
CA GLY A 24 -5.53 11.16 10.81
C GLY A 24 -4.87 9.88 11.34
N LEU A 25 -4.32 9.04 10.45
CA LEU A 25 -3.55 7.87 10.84
C LEU A 25 -2.05 8.21 10.86
N GLU A 26 -1.33 7.55 11.75
CA GLU A 26 0.13 7.63 11.82
C GLU A 26 0.75 6.45 11.10
N VAL A 27 1.55 6.72 10.07
CA VAL A 27 2.32 5.71 9.34
C VAL A 27 3.52 5.32 10.19
N LEU A 28 3.62 4.03 10.52
CA LEU A 28 4.72 3.48 11.31
C LEU A 28 5.80 2.87 10.42
N HIS A 29 5.39 2.28 9.31
CA HIS A 29 6.29 1.68 8.35
C HIS A 29 5.62 1.60 6.97
N HIS A 30 6.40 1.81 5.93
CA HIS A 30 6.00 1.52 4.57
C HIS A 30 7.18 0.99 3.77
N GLU A 31 6.88 0.17 2.77
CA GLU A 31 7.85 -0.38 1.85
C GLU A 31 7.21 -0.47 0.46
N THR A 32 7.96 -0.10 -0.56
CA THR A 32 7.57 -0.33 -1.96
C THR A 32 8.45 -1.44 -2.51
N THR A 33 7.82 -2.47 -3.05
CA THR A 33 8.49 -3.57 -3.74
C THR A 33 7.99 -3.67 -5.17
N LEU A 34 8.87 -4.03 -6.11
CA LEU A 34 8.45 -4.34 -7.47
C LEU A 34 7.95 -5.79 -7.53
N PHE A 35 6.67 -5.98 -7.77
CA PHE A 35 6.06 -7.28 -7.98
C PHE A 35 6.19 -7.69 -9.44
N HIS A 36 6.57 -8.93 -9.68
CA HIS A 36 6.65 -9.52 -11.01
C HIS A 36 5.55 -10.59 -11.14
N PRO A 37 4.43 -10.27 -11.79
CA PRO A 37 3.36 -11.23 -11.98
C PRO A 37 3.84 -12.39 -12.86
N ALA A 38 3.37 -13.61 -12.58
CA ALA A 38 3.78 -14.80 -13.32
C ALA A 38 3.25 -14.86 -14.77
N GLY A 39 2.33 -13.97 -15.15
CA GLY A 39 1.72 -13.94 -16.47
C GLY A 39 2.59 -13.20 -17.49
N ALA A 40 2.81 -13.81 -18.66
CA ALA A 40 3.67 -13.26 -19.72
C ALA A 40 3.19 -11.94 -20.35
N LEU A 41 1.96 -11.50 -20.04
CA LEU A 41 1.37 -10.25 -20.54
C LEU A 41 1.29 -9.17 -19.47
N ALA A 42 1.76 -9.45 -18.25
CA ALA A 42 1.70 -8.53 -17.14
C ALA A 42 3.07 -7.89 -16.92
N ASP A 43 3.10 -6.57 -16.89
CA ASP A 43 4.33 -5.82 -16.59
C ASP A 43 4.62 -5.89 -15.08
N PRO A 44 5.88 -5.66 -14.66
CA PRO A 44 6.19 -5.47 -13.26
C PRO A 44 5.42 -4.27 -12.68
N GLU A 45 4.88 -4.41 -11.48
CA GLU A 45 4.04 -3.40 -10.83
C GLU A 45 4.56 -3.04 -9.44
N GLU A 46 4.49 -1.76 -9.08
CA GLU A 46 4.83 -1.33 -7.72
C GLU A 46 3.75 -1.75 -6.73
N HIS A 47 4.16 -2.44 -5.67
CA HIS A 47 3.30 -2.81 -4.55
C HIS A 47 3.71 -2.05 -3.30
N LEU A 48 2.76 -1.31 -2.73
CA LEU A 48 2.93 -0.62 -1.45
C LEU A 48 2.45 -1.51 -0.29
N PHE A 49 3.36 -1.82 0.64
CA PHE A 49 3.01 -2.23 1.98
C PHE A 49 3.01 -1.01 2.90
N CYS A 50 1.95 -0.84 3.70
CA CYS A 50 1.87 0.23 4.69
C CYS A 50 1.28 -0.31 6.00
N TYR A 51 1.98 -0.06 7.09
CA TYR A 51 1.51 -0.28 8.45
C TYR A 51 1.30 1.06 9.14
N ALA A 52 0.06 1.34 9.48
CA ALA A 52 -0.36 2.57 10.13
C ALA A 52 -1.25 2.25 11.34
N ARG A 53 -1.28 3.16 12.29
CA ARG A 53 -2.16 3.08 13.47
C ARG A 53 -3.00 4.33 13.61
N ARG A 54 -4.11 4.21 14.35
CA ARG A 54 -4.81 5.37 14.87
C ARG A 54 -4.00 5.93 16.05
N PRO A 55 -3.72 7.24 16.11
CA PRO A 55 -3.16 7.86 17.31
C PRO A 55 -4.09 7.66 18.50
N MET A 56 -3.54 7.42 19.69
CA MET A 56 -4.34 7.55 20.91
C MET A 56 -4.50 9.04 21.24
N PRO A 57 -5.66 9.47 21.77
CA PRO A 57 -5.86 10.84 22.24
C PRO A 57 -4.81 11.29 23.27
#